data_AF-A0AAW3VAC6-F1
#
_entry.id   AF-A0AAW3VAC6-F1
#
_cell.length_a   1.000
_cell.length_b   1.000
_cell.length_c   1.000
_cell.angle_alpha   90.00
_cell.angle_beta   90.00
_cell.angle_gamma   90.00
#
_symmetry.space_group_name_H-M   'P 1'
#
loop_
_entity.id
_entity.type
_entity.pdbx_description
1 polymer ?
#
loop_
_entity_poly.entity_id
_entity_poly.type
_entity_poly.pdbx_seq_one_letter_code
_entity_poly.pdbx_strand_id
1 'polypeptide(L)'
;MKFRLVPALLILLVIVVTVRLGFWQRDRAHQKEALEAQITQFEDAPAVPVSARPVELKDIEFHRVKARGSFVADKVVYLDNRPYNDQPGFYVVMPFKLADGGYVLVNRGWLPRNTSNRETIAPYSTPQGEIEIEGIARADASRAFELGQGGSAAHQKIRQNLDTAAYAAETGLPLQSFVIQQLSDDGDKLVRDWPAPTTGVERNYGYMFQWWGMAAAALVFGLYAARRAAKKEHAQSV
;
A
#
# COMPACT_ATOMS: atom_id res chain seq x y z
N MET A 1 -19.76 -13.30 -50.90
CA MET A 1 -18.97 -12.85 -49.74
C MET A 1 -19.80 -12.99 -48.47
N LYS A 2 -19.77 -14.12 -47.76
CA LYS A 2 -20.20 -14.14 -46.36
C LYS A 2 -18.95 -13.93 -45.53
N PHE A 3 -18.45 -12.68 -45.50
CA PHE A 3 -17.50 -12.30 -44.45
C PHE A 3 -18.13 -12.73 -43.13
N ARG A 4 -17.49 -13.64 -42.40
CA ARG A 4 -17.99 -14.08 -41.09
C ARG A 4 -17.69 -12.92 -40.13
N LEU A 5 -18.53 -11.88 -40.19
CA LEU A 5 -18.40 -10.62 -39.47
C LEU A 5 -18.26 -10.85 -37.97
N VAL A 6 -18.97 -11.85 -37.44
CA VAL A 6 -18.95 -12.20 -36.02
C VAL A 6 -17.53 -12.57 -35.54
N PRO A 7 -16.81 -13.55 -36.12
CA PRO A 7 -15.40 -13.80 -35.80
C PRO A 7 -14.48 -12.58 -35.90
N ALA A 8 -14.63 -11.77 -36.95
CA ALA A 8 -13.80 -10.58 -37.15
C ALA A 8 -14.03 -9.53 -36.05
N LEU A 9 -15.29 -9.31 -35.67
CA LEU A 9 -15.67 -8.41 -34.58
C LEU A 9 -15.17 -8.93 -33.22
N LEU A 10 -15.25 -10.24 -32.98
CA LEU A 10 -14.71 -10.85 -31.76
C LEU A 10 -13.19 -10.69 -31.66
N ILE A 11 -12.45 -10.94 -32.74
CA ILE A 11 -11.00 -10.72 -32.79
C ILE A 11 -10.68 -9.24 -32.54
N LEU A 12 -11.40 -8.32 -33.20
CA LEU A 12 -11.21 -6.89 -32.99
C LEU A 12 -11.48 -6.48 -31.54
N LEU A 13 -12.56 -7.00 -30.94
CA LEU A 13 -12.89 -6.76 -29.54
C LEU A 13 -11.76 -7.23 -28.62
N VAL A 14 -11.25 -8.44 -28.82
CA VAL A 14 -10.12 -8.99 -28.04
C VAL A 14 -8.89 -8.10 -28.19
N ILE A 15 -8.55 -7.66 -29.41
CA ILE A 15 -7.43 -6.73 -29.65
C ILE A 15 -7.66 -5.42 -28.88
N VAL A 16 -8.83 -4.80 -28.98
CA VAL A 16 -9.13 -3.53 -28.30
C VAL A 16 -9.02 -3.67 -26.78
N VAL A 17 -9.60 -4.74 -26.20
CA VAL A 17 -9.55 -5.00 -24.76
C VAL A 17 -8.11 -5.23 -24.30
N THR A 18 -7.37 -6.09 -24.98
CA THR A 18 -5.98 -6.43 -24.59
C THR A 18 -5.04 -5.23 -24.74
N VAL A 19 -5.17 -4.43 -25.80
CA VAL A 19 -4.41 -3.18 -25.94
C VAL A 19 -4.72 -2.22 -24.79
N ARG A 20 -6.00 -2.04 -24.45
CA ARG A 20 -6.42 -1.19 -23.33
C ARG A 20 -5.87 -1.68 -21.99
N LEU A 21 -5.88 -2.99 -21.74
CA LEU A 21 -5.29 -3.57 -20.53
C LEU A 21 -3.78 -3.37 -20.47
N GLY A 22 -3.08 -3.43 -21.60
CA GLY A 22 -1.65 -3.10 -21.68
C GLY A 22 -1.36 -1.64 -21.33
N PHE A 23 -2.17 -0.70 -21.83
CA PHE A 23 -2.06 0.71 -21.42
C PHE A 23 -2.35 0.92 -19.92
N TRP A 24 -3.38 0.27 -19.38
CA TRP A 24 -3.67 0.33 -17.95
C TRP A 24 -2.49 -0.16 -17.09
N GLN A 25 -1.84 -1.26 -17.49
CA GLN A 25 -0.65 -1.77 -16.80
C GLN A 25 0.53 -0.79 -16.89
N ARG A 26 0.74 -0.16 -18.06
CA ARG A 26 1.73 0.90 -18.22
C ARG A 26 1.44 2.07 -17.29
N ASP A 27 0.23 2.61 -17.29
CA ASP A 27 -0.13 3.74 -16.45
C ASP A 27 0.09 3.42 -14.96
N ARG A 28 -0.21 2.19 -14.54
CA ARG A 28 0.07 1.73 -13.17
C ARG A 28 1.55 1.62 -12.84
N ALA A 29 2.40 1.28 -13.81
CA ALA A 29 3.86 1.31 -13.66
C ALA A 29 4.35 2.76 -13.51
N HIS A 30 3.93 3.67 -14.39
CA HIS A 30 4.29 5.09 -14.37
C HIS A 30 3.89 5.78 -13.06
N GLN A 31 2.71 5.46 -12.51
CA GLN A 31 2.29 5.96 -11.20
C GLN A 31 3.24 5.56 -10.07
N LYS A 32 3.73 4.32 -10.08
CA LYS A 32 4.68 3.83 -9.08
C LYS A 32 6.06 4.45 -9.25
N GLU A 33 6.53 4.62 -10.48
CA GLU A 33 7.78 5.30 -10.78
C GLU A 33 7.76 6.77 -10.33
N ALA A 34 6.64 7.47 -10.55
CA ALA A 34 6.47 8.84 -10.09
C ALA A 34 6.50 8.94 -8.56
N LEU A 35 5.87 7.98 -7.85
CA LEU A 35 5.95 7.90 -6.40
C LEU A 35 7.36 7.59 -5.91
N GLU A 36 8.07 6.67 -6.56
CA GLU A 36 9.47 6.37 -6.25
C GLU A 36 10.34 7.61 -6.39
N ALA A 37 10.20 8.33 -7.50
CA ALA A 37 10.93 9.56 -7.73
C ALA A 37 10.64 10.62 -6.65
N GLN A 38 9.40 10.69 -6.15
CA GLN A 38 9.07 11.56 -5.02
C GLN A 38 9.79 11.11 -3.74
N ILE A 39 9.80 9.82 -3.43
CA ILE A 39 10.46 9.29 -2.23
C ILE A 39 11.98 9.55 -2.29
N THR A 40 12.62 9.26 -3.43
CA THR A 40 14.06 9.46 -3.64
C THR A 40 14.47 10.92 -3.49
N GLN A 41 13.62 11.90 -3.85
CA GLN A 41 13.92 13.31 -3.63
C GLN A 41 14.13 13.67 -2.15
N PHE A 42 13.57 12.88 -1.23
CA PHE A 42 13.64 13.13 0.21
C PHE A 42 14.55 12.15 0.95
N GLU A 43 15.18 11.21 0.27
CA GLU A 43 16.10 10.24 0.91
C GLU A 43 17.27 10.92 1.62
N ASP A 44 17.81 11.99 1.01
CA ASP A 44 18.95 12.76 1.54
C ASP A 44 18.52 14.04 2.29
N ALA A 45 17.22 14.33 2.34
CA ALA A 45 16.72 15.51 3.04
C ALA A 45 16.88 15.34 4.57
N PRO A 46 17.21 16.42 5.30
CA PRO A 46 17.26 16.37 6.75
C PRO A 46 15.87 16.08 7.32
N ALA A 47 15.84 15.29 8.40
CA ALA A 47 14.58 14.89 9.01
C ALA A 47 13.83 16.10 9.60
N VAL A 48 12.53 16.19 9.35
CA VAL A 48 11.68 17.30 9.81
C VAL A 48 11.30 17.08 11.28
N PRO A 49 11.48 18.07 12.17
CA PRO A 49 11.07 17.94 13.56
C PRO A 49 9.54 18.03 13.68
N VAL A 50 8.94 17.06 14.38
CA VAL A 50 7.52 17.02 14.72
C VAL A 50 7.35 17.61 16.13
N SER A 51 6.39 18.53 16.24
CA SER A 51 6.12 19.34 17.43
C SER A 51 4.61 19.42 17.67
N ALA A 52 4.18 20.12 18.72
CA ALA A 52 2.77 20.37 19.01
C ALA A 52 2.05 21.12 17.87
N ARG A 53 2.80 21.87 17.06
CA ARG A 53 2.27 22.62 15.92
C ARG A 53 1.82 21.63 14.83
N PRO A 54 0.59 21.72 14.32
CA PRO A 54 0.13 20.89 13.21
C PRO A 54 1.03 21.03 11.99
N VAL A 55 1.43 19.90 11.41
CA VAL A 55 2.15 19.84 10.13
C VAL A 55 1.26 19.16 9.11
N GLU A 56 1.11 19.79 7.95
CA GLU A 56 0.31 19.24 6.85
C GLU A 56 1.02 18.04 6.24
N LEU A 57 0.32 16.91 6.15
CA LEU A 57 0.89 15.66 5.61
C LEU A 57 1.49 15.85 4.21
N LYS A 58 0.84 16.62 3.33
CA LYS A 58 1.29 16.84 1.95
C LYS A 58 2.72 17.40 1.84
N ASP A 59 3.20 18.07 2.89
CA ASP A 59 4.51 18.73 2.92
C ASP A 59 5.61 17.78 3.44
N ILE A 60 5.23 16.65 4.05
CA ILE A 60 6.15 15.70 4.69
C ILE A 60 5.87 14.22 4.36
N GLU A 61 4.89 13.91 3.52
CA GLU A 61 4.54 12.52 3.18
C GLU A 61 5.74 11.83 2.55
N PHE A 62 6.09 10.66 3.08
CA PHE A 62 7.30 9.92 2.74
C PHE A 62 8.64 10.56 3.17
N HIS A 63 8.63 11.68 3.89
CA HIS A 63 9.85 12.29 4.41
C HIS A 63 10.25 11.70 5.76
N ARG A 64 11.55 11.76 6.04
CA ARG A 64 12.08 11.48 7.38
C ARG A 64 11.60 12.55 8.35
N VAL A 65 11.17 12.11 9.52
CA VAL A 65 10.72 12.96 10.61
C VAL A 65 11.34 12.52 11.93
N LYS A 66 11.53 13.47 12.84
CA LYS A 66 11.99 13.24 14.21
C LYS A 66 10.96 13.72 15.20
N ALA A 67 10.67 12.93 16.21
CA ALA A 67 9.77 13.31 17.29
C ALA A 67 10.42 13.02 18.63
N ARG A 68 10.36 13.98 19.55
CA ARG A 68 10.83 13.80 20.93
C ARG A 68 9.65 13.80 21.88
N GLY A 69 9.61 12.85 22.80
CA GLY A 69 8.44 12.63 23.63
C GLY A 69 8.39 11.25 24.27
N SER A 70 7.22 10.82 24.72
CA SER A 70 7.03 9.53 25.40
C SER A 70 5.84 8.74 24.86
N PHE A 71 5.96 7.42 24.88
CA PHE A 71 4.91 6.51 24.44
C PHE A 71 3.76 6.41 25.45
N VAL A 72 2.52 6.41 24.94
CA VAL A 72 1.29 6.28 25.73
C VAL A 72 0.79 4.83 25.68
N ALA A 73 1.43 3.98 26.48
CA ALA A 73 1.27 2.52 26.39
C ALA A 73 -0.15 2.01 26.68
N ASP A 74 -0.93 2.73 27.50
CA ASP A 74 -2.31 2.38 27.84
C ASP A 74 -3.27 2.51 26.65
N LYS A 75 -2.89 3.29 25.64
CA LYS A 75 -3.71 3.57 24.45
C LYS A 75 -3.25 2.84 23.17
N VAL A 76 -2.41 1.82 23.30
CA VAL A 76 -1.94 1.03 22.15
C VAL A 76 -3.08 0.37 21.35
N VAL A 77 -2.91 0.36 20.03
CA VAL A 77 -3.76 -0.34 19.06
C VAL A 77 -2.92 -1.33 18.26
N TYR A 78 -3.41 -2.55 18.11
CA TYR A 78 -2.82 -3.61 17.31
C TYR A 78 -3.62 -3.77 16.02
N LEU A 79 -3.00 -3.47 14.87
CA LEU A 79 -3.64 -3.67 13.58
C LEU A 79 -3.48 -5.14 13.15
N ASP A 80 -4.57 -5.90 13.16
CA ASP A 80 -4.59 -7.33 12.79
C ASP A 80 -4.46 -7.55 11.28
N ASN A 81 -4.26 -8.79 10.86
CA ASN A 81 -4.17 -9.20 9.46
C ASN A 81 -3.01 -8.51 8.71
N ARG A 82 -1.86 -8.39 9.38
CA ARG A 82 -0.61 -7.89 8.78
C ARG A 82 0.34 -9.07 8.61
N PRO A 83 0.35 -9.75 7.45
CA PRO A 83 1.26 -10.87 7.22
C PRO A 83 2.69 -10.36 6.98
N TYR A 84 3.66 -11.09 7.54
CA TYR A 84 5.09 -10.87 7.31
C TYR A 84 5.79 -12.23 7.28
N ASN A 85 6.57 -12.51 6.23
CA ASN A 85 7.24 -13.81 6.00
C ASN A 85 6.33 -15.03 6.25
N ASP A 86 5.16 -15.04 5.59
CA ASP A 86 4.13 -16.09 5.70
C ASP A 86 3.54 -16.31 7.10
N GLN A 87 3.82 -15.40 8.05
CA GLN A 87 3.25 -15.43 9.39
C GLN A 87 2.24 -14.31 9.59
N PRO A 88 1.05 -14.60 10.16
CA PRO A 88 0.12 -13.56 10.56
C PRO A 88 0.68 -12.79 11.75
N GLY A 89 0.45 -11.48 11.78
CA GLY A 89 0.86 -10.64 12.87
C GLY A 89 0.09 -9.34 12.94
N PHE A 90 0.58 -8.48 13.81
CA PHE A 90 0.02 -7.18 14.12
C PHE A 90 1.02 -6.08 13.80
N TYR A 91 0.54 -4.92 13.34
CA TYR A 91 1.30 -3.70 13.54
C TYR A 91 0.94 -3.07 14.89
N VAL A 92 1.96 -2.67 15.65
CA VAL A 92 1.82 -2.02 16.95
C VAL A 92 1.77 -0.51 16.72
N VAL A 93 0.60 0.08 16.89
CA VAL A 93 0.39 1.52 16.73
C VAL A 93 0.11 2.15 18.09
N MET A 94 0.87 3.17 18.43
CA MET A 94 0.79 3.77 19.76
C MET A 94 0.84 5.30 19.67
N PRO A 95 0.03 6.03 20.45
CA PRO A 95 0.19 7.46 20.57
C PRO A 95 1.53 7.79 21.23
N PHE A 96 2.19 8.81 20.71
CA PHE A 96 3.42 9.37 21.22
C PHE A 96 3.15 10.82 21.64
N LYS A 97 3.28 11.08 22.94
CA LYS A 97 3.11 12.41 23.53
C LYS A 97 4.36 13.22 23.25
N LEU A 98 4.22 14.28 22.46
CA LEU A 98 5.35 15.15 22.13
C LEU A 98 5.77 15.98 23.35
N ALA A 99 7.07 16.26 23.47
CA ALA A 99 7.65 16.94 24.63
C ALA A 99 7.11 18.37 24.83
N ASP A 100 6.73 19.04 23.75
CA ASP A 100 6.16 20.39 23.74
C ASP A 100 4.62 20.41 23.76
N GLY A 101 3.98 19.24 23.84
CA GLY A 101 2.54 19.07 23.85
C GLY A 101 1.98 18.51 22.54
N GLY A 102 0.72 18.06 22.56
CA GLY A 102 0.16 17.35 21.42
C GLY A 102 0.64 15.89 21.33
N TYR A 103 0.11 15.19 20.33
CA TYR A 103 0.35 13.77 20.14
C TYR A 103 0.54 13.46 18.66
N VAL A 104 1.24 12.37 18.35
CA VAL A 104 1.29 11.78 17.02
C VAL A 104 1.14 10.27 17.13
N LEU A 105 0.50 9.63 16.17
CA LEU A 105 0.47 8.16 16.14
C LEU A 105 1.81 7.66 15.59
N VAL A 106 2.34 6.61 16.21
CA VAL A 106 3.56 5.95 15.77
C VAL A 106 3.23 4.50 15.47
N ASN A 107 3.43 4.07 14.22
CA ASN A 107 3.50 2.66 13.89
C ASN A 107 4.91 2.17 14.24
N ARG A 108 5.02 1.47 15.37
CA ARG A 108 6.31 1.07 15.96
C ARG A 108 6.95 -0.11 15.26
N GLY A 109 6.16 -0.96 14.62
CA GLY A 109 6.65 -2.15 13.93
C GLY A 109 5.67 -3.31 13.98
N TRP A 110 6.12 -4.44 13.44
CA TRP A 110 5.38 -5.69 13.36
C TRP A 110 5.71 -6.63 14.52
N LEU A 111 4.70 -7.36 14.96
CA LEU A 111 4.77 -8.37 16.00
C LEU A 111 4.03 -9.64 15.54
N PRO A 112 4.59 -10.84 15.75
CA PRO A 112 3.90 -12.09 15.39
C PRO A 112 2.64 -12.30 16.21
N ARG A 113 1.61 -12.85 15.58
CA ARG A 113 0.39 -13.27 16.27
C ARG A 113 0.62 -14.59 16.98
N ASN A 114 0.11 -14.71 18.20
CA ASN A 114 0.07 -16.01 18.89
C ASN A 114 -0.97 -16.92 18.21
N THR A 115 -0.50 -18.04 17.66
CA THR A 115 -1.35 -19.01 16.93
C THR A 115 -2.22 -19.86 17.86
N SER A 116 -1.79 -20.06 19.11
CA SER A 116 -2.50 -20.87 20.11
C SER A 116 -3.60 -20.08 20.83
N ASN A 117 -3.41 -18.77 21.03
CA ASN A 117 -4.43 -17.90 21.60
C ASN A 117 -4.50 -16.59 20.81
N ARG A 118 -5.58 -16.43 20.04
CA ARG A 118 -5.76 -15.33 19.08
C ARG A 118 -5.96 -13.96 19.71
N GLU A 119 -6.21 -13.89 21.02
CA GLU A 119 -6.42 -12.66 21.78
C GLU A 119 -5.17 -12.20 22.55
N THR A 120 -4.15 -13.05 22.65
CA THR A 120 -2.92 -12.69 23.36
C THR A 120 -1.93 -11.99 22.43
N ILE A 121 -1.27 -10.98 23.00
CA ILE A 121 -0.22 -10.21 22.34
C ILE A 121 1.12 -10.74 22.85
N ALA A 122 2.05 -11.05 21.94
CA ALA A 122 3.39 -11.44 22.31
C ALA A 122 4.08 -10.30 23.09
N PRO A 123 4.92 -10.60 24.09
CA PRO A 123 5.57 -9.56 24.88
C PRO A 123 6.59 -8.78 24.03
N TYR A 124 6.54 -7.45 24.14
CA TYR A 124 7.51 -6.52 23.56
C TYR A 124 7.79 -5.39 24.56
N SER A 125 8.92 -4.70 24.40
CA SER A 125 9.32 -3.62 25.30
C SER A 125 8.75 -2.27 24.82
N THR A 126 8.39 -1.39 25.74
CA THR A 126 8.09 0.01 25.42
C THR A 126 9.01 0.89 26.27
N PRO A 127 9.86 1.73 25.65
CA PRO A 127 10.73 2.65 26.37
C PRO A 127 9.94 3.50 27.36
N GLN A 128 10.52 3.70 28.54
CA GLN A 128 9.95 4.54 29.59
C GLN A 128 10.59 5.93 29.55
N GLY A 129 9.79 6.97 29.78
CA GLY A 129 10.27 8.36 29.78
C GLY A 129 10.35 8.98 28.39
N GLU A 130 11.04 10.12 28.30
CA GLU A 130 11.24 10.83 27.04
C GLU A 130 12.36 10.20 26.21
N ILE A 131 12.06 9.94 24.94
CA ILE A 131 13.00 9.46 23.93
C ILE A 131 12.87 10.32 22.66
N GLU A 132 13.85 10.22 21.77
CA GLU A 132 13.74 10.70 20.40
C GLU A 132 13.53 9.49 19.48
N ILE A 133 12.54 9.57 18.60
CA ILE A 133 12.28 8.57 17.56
C ILE A 133 12.47 9.18 16.19
N GLU A 134 12.97 8.36 15.26
CA GLU A 134 13.04 8.69 13.85
C GLU A 134 12.09 7.80 13.06
N GLY A 135 11.46 8.35 12.03
CA GLY A 135 10.55 7.58 11.18
C GLY A 135 10.22 8.28 9.87
N ILE A 136 9.28 7.71 9.14
CA ILE A 136 8.75 8.26 7.89
C ILE A 136 7.30 8.71 8.14
N ALA A 137 6.94 9.92 7.75
CA ALA A 137 5.54 10.37 7.86
C ALA A 137 4.68 9.72 6.77
N ARG A 138 3.55 9.14 7.18
CA ARG A 138 2.59 8.42 6.33
C ARG A 138 1.18 8.88 6.63
N ALA A 139 0.30 8.81 5.63
CA ALA A 139 -1.13 9.10 5.81
C ALA A 139 -1.79 8.23 6.89
N ASP A 140 -1.47 6.94 6.88
CA ASP A 140 -2.03 5.94 7.78
C ASP A 140 -0.94 5.03 8.33
N ALA A 141 -1.20 4.41 9.48
CA ALA A 141 -0.31 3.39 10.04
C ALA A 141 -0.20 2.16 9.14
N SER A 142 -1.33 1.74 8.55
CA SER A 142 -1.45 0.71 7.51
C SER A 142 -2.94 0.51 7.21
N ARG A 143 -3.32 0.37 5.93
CA ARG A 143 -4.72 0.14 5.53
C ARG A 143 -4.90 -1.21 4.83
N ALA A 144 -5.58 -2.14 5.49
CA ALA A 144 -6.06 -3.38 4.88
C ALA A 144 -7.43 -3.17 4.23
N PHE A 145 -7.75 -3.97 3.23
CA PHE A 145 -9.07 -3.97 2.60
C PHE A 145 -10.16 -4.35 3.62
N GLU A 146 -11.23 -3.56 3.70
CA GLU A 146 -12.41 -3.85 4.54
C GLU A 146 -13.63 -4.16 3.66
N LEU A 147 -14.38 -5.19 4.05
CA LEU A 147 -15.69 -5.47 3.47
C LEU A 147 -16.75 -4.72 4.29
N GLY A 148 -17.19 -3.55 3.81
CA GLY A 148 -18.23 -2.72 4.45
C GLY A 148 -17.69 -1.52 5.23
N GLN A 149 -18.59 -0.66 5.72
CA GLN A 149 -18.26 0.45 6.62
C GLN A 149 -18.36 -0.05 8.06
N GLY A 150 -17.24 -0.41 8.69
CA GLY A 150 -17.25 -0.86 10.09
C GLY A 150 -16.03 -1.65 10.59
N GLY A 151 -14.98 -1.84 9.79
CA GLY A 151 -13.81 -2.64 10.19
C GLY A 151 -12.90 -1.98 11.24
N SER A 152 -13.19 -0.74 11.63
CA SER A 152 -12.63 -0.14 12.84
C SER A 152 -13.50 -0.52 14.03
N ALA A 153 -13.12 -1.58 14.74
CA ALA A 153 -13.68 -1.90 16.04
C ALA A 153 -13.27 -0.81 17.05
N ALA A 154 -13.96 0.34 17.00
CA ALA A 154 -13.70 1.48 17.87
C ALA A 154 -13.72 1.03 19.34
N HIS A 155 -12.85 1.61 20.15
CA HIS A 155 -12.63 1.24 21.55
C HIS A 155 -11.99 -0.14 21.80
N GLN A 156 -11.74 -0.95 20.77
CA GLN A 156 -10.98 -2.20 20.95
C GLN A 156 -9.47 -1.97 20.80
N LYS A 157 -8.68 -2.82 21.46
CA LYS A 157 -7.22 -2.81 21.30
C LYS A 157 -6.78 -3.43 19.98
N ILE A 158 -7.48 -4.46 19.49
CA ILE A 158 -7.19 -5.11 18.21
C ILE A 158 -8.17 -4.59 17.18
N ARG A 159 -7.68 -4.06 16.05
CA ARG A 159 -8.49 -3.45 14.98
C ARG A 159 -7.99 -3.89 13.62
N GLN A 160 -8.83 -3.87 12.59
CA GLN A 160 -8.36 -4.14 11.23
C GLN A 160 -7.65 -2.93 10.63
N ASN A 161 -8.20 -1.74 10.88
CA ASN A 161 -7.65 -0.44 10.49
C ASN A 161 -7.81 0.59 11.59
N LEU A 162 -7.10 1.70 11.42
CA LEU A 162 -7.13 2.83 12.34
C LEU A 162 -7.08 4.12 11.54
N ASP A 163 -8.18 4.87 11.57
CA ASP A 163 -8.24 6.24 11.05
C ASP A 163 -7.80 7.21 12.15
N THR A 164 -6.84 8.08 11.83
CA THR A 164 -6.23 9.00 12.78
C THR A 164 -7.23 9.99 13.37
N ALA A 165 -8.14 10.52 12.54
CA ALA A 165 -9.14 11.49 12.99
C ALA A 165 -10.22 10.84 13.86
N ALA A 166 -10.70 9.65 13.48
CA ALA A 166 -11.65 8.88 14.27
C ALA A 166 -11.06 8.51 15.64
N TYR A 167 -9.79 8.10 15.66
CA TYR A 167 -9.10 7.76 16.90
C TYR A 167 -8.78 8.98 17.78
N ALA A 168 -8.50 10.14 17.18
CA ALA A 168 -8.39 11.40 17.91
C ALA A 168 -9.71 11.78 18.59
N ALA A 169 -10.84 11.65 17.88
CA ALA A 169 -12.17 11.87 18.44
C ALA A 169 -12.51 10.86 19.56
N GLU A 170 -12.15 9.59 19.38
CA GLU A 170 -12.34 8.52 20.37
C GLU A 170 -11.57 8.79 21.68
N THR A 171 -10.31 9.22 21.55
CA THR A 171 -9.41 9.35 22.70
C THR A 171 -9.36 10.74 23.32
N GLY A 172 -9.87 11.76 22.62
CA GLY A 172 -9.76 13.17 22.98
C GLY A 172 -8.34 13.74 22.86
N LEU A 173 -7.42 13.02 22.23
CA LEU A 173 -6.03 13.47 22.07
C LEU A 173 -5.91 14.43 20.87
N PRO A 174 -5.23 15.59 21.03
CA PRO A 174 -4.90 16.46 19.90
C PRO A 174 -3.77 15.84 19.08
N LEU A 175 -4.15 14.94 18.17
CA LEU A 175 -3.24 14.22 17.29
C LEU A 175 -2.88 15.03 16.04
N GLN A 176 -1.63 14.89 15.60
CA GLN A 176 -1.22 15.19 14.23
C GLN A 176 -2.05 14.38 13.24
N SER A 177 -2.28 14.90 12.03
CA SER A 177 -3.12 14.27 11.00
C SER A 177 -2.43 13.14 10.23
N PHE A 178 -1.30 12.64 10.73
CA PHE A 178 -0.46 11.64 10.08
C PHE A 178 0.09 10.65 11.11
N VAL A 179 0.69 9.57 10.61
CA VAL A 179 1.35 8.54 11.40
C VAL A 179 2.84 8.54 11.10
N ILE A 180 3.68 8.37 12.13
CA ILE A 180 5.10 8.12 11.98
C ILE A 180 5.33 6.61 11.89
N GLN A 181 5.86 6.15 10.77
CA GLN A 181 6.35 4.79 10.60
C GLN A 181 7.78 4.73 11.15
N GLN A 182 7.95 4.14 12.34
CA GLN A 182 9.21 4.19 13.08
C GLN A 182 10.34 3.44 12.34
N LEU A 183 11.50 4.07 12.27
CA LEU A 183 12.74 3.50 11.76
C LEU A 183 13.75 3.20 12.88
N SER A 184 13.74 4.00 13.94
CA SER A 184 14.67 3.82 15.07
C SER A 184 14.39 2.52 15.83
N ASP A 185 15.45 1.74 16.10
CA ASP A 185 15.39 0.56 16.97
C ASP A 185 15.63 1.00 18.42
N ASP A 186 14.65 0.72 19.28
CA ASP A 186 14.64 1.01 20.71
C ASP A 186 14.78 -0.28 21.57
N GLY A 187 15.19 -1.39 20.95
CA GLY A 187 15.38 -2.69 21.60
C GLY A 187 14.07 -3.42 21.93
N ASP A 188 12.96 -3.01 21.32
CA ASP A 188 11.62 -3.55 21.56
C ASP A 188 11.32 -4.90 20.89
N LYS A 189 12.20 -5.37 20.01
CA LYS A 189 12.07 -6.59 19.20
C LYS A 189 10.94 -6.53 18.16
N LEU A 190 10.41 -5.35 17.86
CA LEU A 190 9.45 -5.16 16.78
C LEU A 190 10.18 -5.12 15.43
N VAL A 191 9.58 -5.76 14.43
CA VAL A 191 10.16 -5.82 13.09
C VAL A 191 9.75 -4.56 12.31
N ARG A 192 10.74 -3.82 11.81
CA ARG A 192 10.56 -2.58 11.02
C ARG A 192 10.95 -2.77 9.56
N ASP A 193 10.67 -3.94 9.01
CA ASP A 193 10.79 -4.21 7.58
C ASP A 193 9.52 -3.77 6.87
N TRP A 194 9.53 -2.51 6.46
CA TRP A 194 8.36 -1.83 5.93
C TRP A 194 8.20 -2.12 4.43
N PRO A 195 7.01 -2.55 3.97
CA PRO A 195 6.80 -2.81 2.55
C PRO A 195 6.97 -1.52 1.76
N ALA A 196 7.91 -1.54 0.80
CA ALA A 196 8.16 -0.40 -0.07
C ALA A 196 6.91 -0.13 -0.94
N PRO A 197 6.41 1.11 -0.96
CA PRO A 197 5.14 1.46 -1.64
C PRO A 197 5.21 1.31 -3.17
N THR A 198 6.41 1.17 -3.72
CA THR A 198 6.73 1.25 -5.15
C THR A 198 7.11 -0.09 -5.78
N THR A 199 7.10 -1.18 -5.00
CA THR A 199 7.44 -2.53 -5.49
C THR A 199 6.54 -3.00 -6.65
N GLY A 200 7.08 -3.80 -7.58
CA GLY A 200 6.31 -4.44 -8.64
C GLY A 200 6.04 -3.57 -9.87
N VAL A 201 6.95 -2.65 -10.21
CA VAL A 201 6.93 -1.87 -11.47
C VAL A 201 7.23 -2.80 -12.64
N GLU A 202 8.29 -3.60 -12.51
CA GLU A 202 8.73 -4.62 -13.45
C GLU A 202 7.64 -5.64 -13.77
N ARG A 203 6.85 -6.03 -12.76
CA ARG A 203 5.69 -6.93 -12.95
C ARG A 203 4.61 -6.29 -13.82
N ASN A 204 4.31 -5.00 -13.61
CA ASN A 204 3.34 -4.29 -14.44
C ASN A 204 3.83 -4.19 -15.89
N TYR A 205 5.11 -3.91 -16.12
CA TYR A 205 5.69 -3.95 -17.47
C TYR A 205 5.64 -5.35 -18.08
N GLY A 206 5.93 -6.40 -17.31
CA GLY A 206 5.77 -7.79 -17.75
C GLY A 206 4.34 -8.08 -18.23
N TYR A 207 3.33 -7.67 -17.46
CA TYR A 207 1.94 -7.79 -17.88
C TYR A 207 1.59 -6.92 -19.10
N MET A 208 2.14 -5.71 -19.20
CA MET A 208 1.98 -4.86 -20.39
C MET A 208 2.45 -5.60 -21.65
N PHE A 209 3.66 -6.17 -21.64
CA PHE A 209 4.16 -6.96 -22.76
C PHE A 209 3.30 -8.19 -23.05
N GLN A 210 2.80 -8.87 -22.01
CA GLN A 210 1.90 -10.01 -22.17
C GLN A 210 0.59 -9.62 -22.86
N TRP A 211 -0.03 -8.50 -22.45
CA TRP A 211 -1.27 -8.00 -23.05
C TRP A 211 -1.09 -7.57 -24.51
N TRP A 212 -0.01 -6.83 -24.81
CA TRP A 212 0.30 -6.44 -26.18
C TRP A 212 0.73 -7.62 -27.06
N GLY A 213 1.41 -8.61 -26.49
CA GLY A 213 1.72 -9.87 -27.15
C GLY A 213 0.45 -10.63 -27.56
N MET A 214 -0.55 -10.71 -26.68
CA MET A 214 -1.86 -11.29 -27.02
C MET A 214 -2.58 -10.51 -28.12
N ALA A 215 -2.53 -9.17 -28.09
CA ALA A 215 -3.10 -8.34 -29.14
C ALA A 215 -2.44 -8.61 -30.50
N ALA A 216 -1.11 -8.69 -30.53
CA ALA A 216 -0.34 -9.01 -31.73
C ALA A 216 -0.66 -10.42 -32.25
N ALA A 217 -0.74 -11.41 -31.37
CA ALA A 217 -1.11 -12.78 -31.72
C ALA A 217 -2.54 -12.84 -32.30
N ALA A 218 -3.51 -12.19 -31.65
CA ALA A 218 -4.89 -12.13 -32.13
C ALA A 218 -4.98 -11.49 -33.52
N LEU A 219 -4.21 -10.42 -33.77
CA LEU A 219 -4.11 -9.80 -35.09
C LEU A 219 -3.53 -10.75 -36.14
N VAL A 220 -2.41 -11.41 -35.84
CA VAL A 220 -1.76 -12.35 -36.77
C VAL A 220 -2.68 -13.54 -37.09
N PHE A 221 -3.28 -14.17 -36.09
CA PHE A 221 -4.21 -15.27 -36.28
C PHE A 221 -5.47 -14.83 -37.03
N GLY A 222 -5.99 -13.63 -36.73
CA GLY A 222 -7.13 -13.06 -37.43
C GLY A 222 -6.85 -12.83 -38.91
N LEU A 223 -5.71 -12.23 -39.25
CA LEU A 223 -5.28 -12.02 -40.63
C LEU A 223 -5.03 -13.34 -41.37
N TYR A 224 -4.39 -14.31 -40.71
CA TYR A 224 -4.17 -15.64 -41.28
C TYR A 224 -5.50 -16.35 -41.58
N ALA A 225 -6.44 -16.34 -40.64
CA ALA A 225 -7.76 -16.94 -40.81
C ALA A 225 -8.55 -16.27 -41.94
N ALA A 226 -8.50 -14.93 -42.03
CA ALA A 226 -9.14 -14.16 -43.10
C ALA A 226 -8.55 -14.51 -44.48
N ARG A 227 -7.21 -14.55 -44.62
CA ARG A 227 -6.54 -14.96 -45.86
C ARG A 227 -6.90 -16.38 -46.28
N ARG A 228 -6.91 -17.32 -45.33
CA ARG A 228 -7.27 -18.73 -45.59
C ARG A 228 -8.74 -18.87 -46.03
N ALA A 229 -9.64 -18.10 -45.44
CA ALA A 229 -11.06 -18.09 -45.83
C ALA A 229 -11.24 -17.55 -47.25
N ALA A 230 -10.59 -16.42 -47.58
CA ALA A 230 -10.65 -15.84 -48.92
C ALA A 230 -10.12 -16.78 -50.02
N LYS A 231 -9.01 -17.50 -49.75
CA LYS A 231 -8.45 -18.48 -50.69
C LYS A 231 -9.40 -19.68 -50.93
N LYS A 232 -10.13 -20.14 -49.90
CA LYS A 232 -11.14 -21.20 -50.03
C LYS A 232 -12.36 -20.75 -50.83
N GLU A 233 -12.87 -19.54 -50.60
CA GLU A 233 -14.00 -19.01 -51.39
C GLU A 233 -13.64 -18.90 -52.87
N HIS A 234 -12.42 -18.43 -53.20
CA HIS A 234 -11.97 -18.32 -54.59
C HIS A 234 -11.85 -19.67 -55.31
N ALA A 235 -11.32 -20.70 -54.63
CA ALA A 235 -11.20 -22.05 -55.17
C ALA A 235 -12.54 -22.78 -55.35
N GLN A 236 -13.63 -22.31 -54.73
CA GLN A 236 -14.98 -22.85 -54.91
C GLN A 236 -15.79 -22.10 -55.98
N SER A 237 -15.30 -20.94 -56.44
CA SER A 237 -15.94 -20.11 -57.46
C SER A 237 -15.36 -20.29 -58.87
N VAL A 238 -14.30 -21.08 -59.01
CA VAL A 238 -13.66 -21.50 -60.28
C VAL A 238 -14.05 -22.95 -60.55
#